data_AF-A0A399YTT3-F1
#
_entry.id   AF-A0A399YTT3-F1
#
_cell.length_a   1.000
_cell.length_b   1.000
_cell.length_c   1.000
_cell.angle_alpha   90.00
_cell.angle_beta   90.00
_cell.angle_gamma   90.00
#
_symmetry.space_group_name_H-M   'P 1'
#
loop_
_entity.id
_entity.type
_entity.pdbx_description
1 polymer ?
#
loop_
_entity_poly.entity_id
_entity_poly.type
_entity_poly.pdbx_seq_one_letter_code
_entity_poly.pdbx_strand_id
1 'polypeptide(L)' 'MTTAEFFQSIAALSGLLFVVTSMLAMGLSLTVPQIMEPLRNARLVLLALLANFVLVPLLAYGITLVVPLDQSLKVGLI' A
#
# COMPACT_ATOMS: atom_id res chain seq x y z
N MET A 1 2.90 -3.55 32.32
CA MET A 1 3.04 -2.76 31.09
C MET A 1 4.01 -1.63 31.38
N THR A 2 5.15 -1.60 30.71
CA THR A 2 6.10 -0.47 30.83
C THR A 2 5.52 0.78 30.14
N THR A 3 5.99 1.97 30.49
CA THR A 3 5.56 3.21 29.81
C THR A 3 5.85 3.16 28.31
N ALA A 4 6.97 2.54 27.91
CA ALA A 4 7.33 2.33 26.51
C ALA A 4 6.32 1.42 25.78
N GLU A 5 5.96 0.27 26.38
CA GLU A 5 4.94 -0.65 25.82
C GLU A 5 3.58 0.04 25.66
N PHE A 6 3.22 0.91 26.60
CA PHE A 6 1.98 1.69 26.53
C PHE A 6 1.97 2.64 25.32
N PHE A 7 3.03 3.43 25.13
CA PHE A 7 3.14 4.32 23.96
C PHE A 7 3.22 3.54 22.64
N GLN A 8 3.91 2.40 22.61
CA GLN A 8 3.99 1.57 21.40
C GLN A 8 2.62 1.01 21.01
N SER A 9 1.83 0.58 21.99
CA SER A 9 0.48 0.08 21.78
C SER A 9 -0.45 1.17 21.24
N ILE A 10 -0.35 2.39 21.80
CA ILE A 10 -1.09 3.55 21.27
C ILE A 10 -0.67 3.86 19.84
N ALA A 11 0.64 3.92 19.55
CA ALA A 11 1.13 4.21 18.21
C ALA A 11 0.64 3.19 17.16
N ALA A 12 0.65 1.89 17.50
CA ALA A 12 0.15 0.84 16.63
C ALA A 12 -1.37 0.97 16.38
N LEU A 13 -2.15 1.21 17.44
CA LEU A 13 -3.60 1.42 17.34
C LEU A 13 -3.92 2.68 16.53
N SER A 14 -3.21 3.79 16.76
CA SER A 14 -3.38 5.03 16.02
C SER A 14 -3.02 4.86 14.54
N GLY A 15 -1.92 4.18 14.23
CA GLY A 15 -1.53 3.91 12.84
C GLY A 15 -2.58 3.07 12.11
N LEU A 16 -3.08 2.01 12.76
CA LEU A 16 -4.14 1.18 12.19
C LEU A 16 -5.43 1.97 11.97
N LEU A 17 -5.90 2.69 12.99
CA LEU A 17 -7.11 3.51 12.90
C LEU A 17 -6.98 4.59 11.83
N PHE A 18 -5.82 5.24 11.73
CA PHE A 18 -5.54 6.22 10.70
C PHE A 18 -5.67 5.62 9.29
N VAL A 19 -5.01 4.49 9.04
CA VAL A 19 -5.06 3.83 7.72
C VAL A 19 -6.50 3.42 7.38
N VAL A 20 -7.20 2.76 8.31
CA VAL A 20 -8.56 2.27 8.08
C VAL A 20 -9.53 3.41 7.82
N THR A 21 -9.52 4.45 8.66
CA THR A 21 -10.40 5.61 8.49
C THR A 21 -10.09 6.41 7.23
N SER A 22 -8.81 6.55 6.87
CA SER A 22 -8.40 7.25 5.65
C SER A 22 -8.81 6.50 4.39
N MET A 23 -8.62 5.17 4.36
CA MET A 23 -9.04 4.34 3.21
C MET A 23 -10.56 4.29 3.09
N LEU A 24 -11.27 4.25 4.23
CA LEU A 24 -12.73 4.33 4.24
C LEU A 24 -13.22 5.68 3.73
N ALA A 25 -12.65 6.79 4.20
CA ALA A 25 -13.00 8.13 3.75
C ALA A 25 -12.73 8.30 2.24
N MET A 26 -11.59 7.79 1.74
CA MET A 26 -11.29 7.77 0.31
C MET A 26 -12.38 7.01 -0.47
N GLY A 27 -12.77 5.82 -0.02
CA GLY A 27 -13.85 5.06 -0.66
C GLY A 27 -15.20 5.77 -0.63
N LEU A 28 -15.60 6.32 0.51
CA LEU A 28 -16.87 7.05 0.68
C LEU A 28 -16.92 8.36 -0.11
N SER A 29 -15.77 8.93 -0.48
CA SER A 29 -15.69 10.13 -1.32
C SER A 29 -16.00 9.86 -2.80
N LEU A 30 -16.02 8.59 -3.22
CA LEU A 30 -16.28 8.19 -4.60
C LEU A 30 -17.78 7.99 -4.85
N THR A 31 -18.23 8.46 -6.00
CA THR A 31 -19.57 8.18 -6.54
C THR A 31 -19.57 6.92 -7.40
N VAL A 32 -20.73 6.28 -7.53
CA VAL A 32 -20.90 5.07 -8.35
C VAL A 32 -20.36 5.24 -9.79
N PRO A 33 -20.61 6.36 -10.51
CA PRO A 33 -20.06 6.57 -11.84
C PRO A 33 -18.53 6.61 -11.86
N GLN A 34 -17.88 7.25 -10.88
CA GLN A 34 -16.42 7.34 -10.79
C GLN A 34 -15.76 5.97 -10.59
N ILE A 35 -16.48 5.01 -9.99
CA ILE A 35 -16.01 3.63 -9.85
C ILE A 35 -16.21 2.86 -11.16
N MET A 36 -17.38 2.99 -11.79
CA MET A 36 -17.74 2.18 -12.94
C MET A 36 -17.08 2.63 -14.24
N GLU A 37 -16.79 3.92 -14.39
CA GLU A 37 -16.24 4.48 -15.63
C GLU A 37 -14.83 3.94 -15.97
N PRO A 38 -13.85 3.90 -15.04
CA PRO A 38 -12.56 3.27 -15.30
C PRO A 38 -12.66 1.78 -15.65
N LEU A 39 -13.60 1.07 -15.02
CA LEU A 39 -13.77 -0.37 -15.19
C LEU A 39 -14.28 -0.78 -16.57
N ARG A 40 -14.93 0.13 -17.30
CA ARG A 40 -15.38 -0.12 -18.68
C ARG A 40 -14.22 -0.26 -19.66
N ASN A 41 -13.04 0.27 -19.32
CA ASN A 41 -11.85 0.15 -20.15
C ASN A 41 -10.97 -1.02 -19.66
N ALA A 42 -11.31 -2.23 -20.11
CA ALA A 42 -10.58 -3.44 -19.72
C ALA A 42 -9.07 -3.37 -20.02
N ARG A 43 -8.66 -2.70 -21.10
CA ARG A 43 -7.25 -2.50 -21.42
C ARG A 43 -6.55 -1.63 -20.38
N LEU A 44 -7.17 -0.53 -19.98
CA LEU A 44 -6.64 0.35 -18.92
C LEU A 44 -6.53 -0.41 -17.60
N VAL A 45 -7.57 -1.15 -17.21
CA VAL A 45 -7.57 -1.95 -15.98
C VAL A 45 -6.44 -2.98 -16.01
N LEU A 46 -6.30 -3.74 -17.10
CA LEU A 46 -5.22 -4.73 -17.25
C LEU A 46 -3.83 -4.08 -17.17
N LEU A 47 -3.62 -2.96 -17.86
CA LEU A 47 -2.33 -2.25 -17.80
C LEU A 47 -2.05 -1.72 -16.39
N ALA A 48 -3.06 -1.18 -15.69
CA ALA A 48 -2.92 -0.73 -14.32
C ALA A 48 -2.58 -1.90 -13.38
N LEU A 49 -3.24 -3.05 -13.54
CA LEU A 49 -2.92 -4.26 -12.77
C LEU A 49 -1.49 -4.74 -13.04
N LEU A 50 -1.08 -4.83 -14.30
CA LEU A 50 0.29 -5.22 -14.65
C LEU A 50 1.33 -4.22 -14.11
N ALA A 51 1.05 -2.93 -14.18
CA ALA A 51 1.95 -1.92 -13.62
C ALA A 51 2.10 -2.08 -12.11
N ASN A 52 1.00 -2.19 -11.36
CA ASN A 52 1.04 -2.23 -9.90
C ASN A 52 1.49 -3.59 -9.33
N PHE A 53 1.12 -4.70 -9.96
CA PHE A 53 1.38 -6.04 -9.43
C PHE A 53 2.55 -6.77 -10.10
N VAL A 54 3.05 -6.30 -11.24
CA VAL A 54 4.21 -6.91 -11.92
C VAL A 54 5.36 -5.91 -11.98
N LEU A 55 5.14 -4.73 -12.56
CA LEU A 55 6.22 -3.78 -12.77
C LEU A 55 6.78 -3.25 -11.45
N VAL A 56 5.93 -2.80 -10.51
CA VAL A 56 6.39 -2.27 -9.22
C VAL A 56 7.18 -3.33 -8.41
N PRO A 57 6.69 -4.57 -8.22
CA PRO A 57 7.50 -5.61 -7.56
C PRO A 57 8.80 -5.96 -8.28
N LEU A 58 8.81 -5.98 -9.61
CA LEU A 58 10.05 -6.22 -10.37
C LEU A 58 11.07 -5.10 -10.17
N LEU A 59 10.62 -3.85 -10.10
CA LEU A 59 11.48 -2.71 -9.79
C LEU A 59 12.01 -2.79 -8.37
N ALA A 60 11.17 -3.11 -7.39
CA ALA A 60 11.57 -3.34 -6.00
C ALA A 60 12.63 -4.44 -5.90
N TYR A 61 12.42 -5.56 -6.59
CA TYR A 61 13.40 -6.63 -6.69
C TYR A 61 14.71 -6.17 -7.34
N GLY A 62 14.63 -5.44 -8.45
CA GLY A 62 15.80 -4.85 -9.12
C GLY A 62 16.64 -3.95 -8.20
N ILE A 63 15.99 -3.16 -7.35
CA ILE A 63 16.68 -2.34 -6.34
C ILE A 63 17.47 -3.23 -5.37
N THR A 64 16.91 -4.36 -4.92
CA THR A 64 17.63 -5.27 -4.00
C THR A 64 18.87 -5.93 -4.60
N LEU A 65 18.98 -5.96 -5.94
CA LEU A 65 20.14 -6.50 -6.65
C LEU A 65 21.29 -5.49 -6.77
N VAL A 66 20.96 -4.20 -6.91
CA VAL A 66 21.95 -3.14 -7.11
C VAL A 66 22.35 -2.48 -5.79
N VAL A 67 21.42 -2.35 -4.85
CA VAL A 67 21.62 -1.70 -3.56
C VAL A 67 21.82 -2.76 -2.47
N PRO A 68 22.93 -2.71 -1.71
CA PRO A 68 23.16 -3.64 -0.61
C PRO A 68 22.29 -3.26 0.60
N LEU A 69 21.04 -3.74 0.56
CA LEU A 69 20.08 -3.58 1.65
C LEU A 69 20.24 -4.70 2.69
N ASP A 70 20.07 -4.36 3.97
CA ASP A 70 19.93 -5.34 5.04
C ASP A 70 18.62 -6.13 4.89
N GLN A 71 18.54 -7.27 5.58
CA GLN A 71 17.41 -8.18 5.41
C GLN A 71 16.07 -7.54 5.79
N SER A 72 16.04 -6.65 6.79
CA SER A 72 14.81 -6.01 7.26
C SER A 72 14.28 -5.03 6.21
N LEU A 73 15.16 -4.23 5.59
CA LEU A 73 14.77 -3.31 4.52
C LEU A 73 14.40 -4.05 3.23
N LYS A 74 15.05 -5.17 2.90
CA LYS A 74 14.65 -6.01 1.75
C LYS A 74 13.23 -6.54 1.90
N VAL A 75 12.88 -7.02 3.10
CA VAL A 75 11.53 -7.52 3.41
C VAL A 75 10.50 -6.39 3.47
N GLY A 76 10.89 -5.19 3.88
CA GLY A 76 10.00 -4.03 3.83
C GLY A 76 9.77 -3.48 2.41
N LEU A 77 10.68 -3.76 1.47
CA LEU A 77 10.64 -3.23 0.10
C LEU A 77 9.89 -4.14 -0.88
N ILE A 78 10.01 -5.46 -0.72
CA ILE A 78 9.35 -6.49 -1.56
C ILE A 78 8.05 -6.93 -0.89
#